data_AF-A0A2Z2KNJ5-F1
#
_entry.id   AF-A0A2Z2KNJ5-F1
#
_cell.length_a   1.000
_cell.length_b   1.000
_cell.length_c   1.000
_cell.angle_alpha   90.00
_cell.angle_beta   90.00
_cell.angle_gamma   90.00
#
_symmetry.space_group_name_H-M   'P 1'
#
loop_
_entity.id
_entity.type
_entity.pdbx_description
1 polymer ?
#
loop_
_entity_poly.entity_id
_entity_poly.type
_entity_poly.pdbx_seq_one_letter_code
_entity_poly.pdbx_strand_id
1 'polypeptide(L)'
;MSLIKFENFEVDTLNEDGSLWDGSGDAWFIPKQIAEALSASNPRKYANELIRKNFERFEGFSVGCKLRSTDGKSYDTNIINENGLYIFLMASNLPQAISFQRQVSEMIKKIRKDKIQVFKSIPQNYKEAVAALLGQLEENDKLQEEIQEQKPKVQIYHRMIDAESNQTFNEVAKSLKIGRNKMLKILRDKKFLMWNNLPYQKYLESNHFFVREVTKNGKNFTQTLVTAKGLDLLGRLFISSKEVIKV
;
A
#
# COMPACT_ATOMS: atom_id res chain seq x y z
N MET A 1 31.98 8.46 -6.97
CA MET A 1 31.62 7.66 -5.78
C MET A 1 30.18 7.21 -5.94
N SER A 2 29.95 6.04 -6.54
CA SER A 2 28.62 5.44 -6.66
C SER A 2 28.26 4.77 -5.33
N LEU A 3 27.83 5.62 -4.39
CA LEU A 3 27.17 5.20 -3.17
C LEU A 3 25.81 4.63 -3.55
N ILE A 4 25.64 3.31 -3.47
CA ILE A 4 24.30 2.71 -3.42
C ILE A 4 23.75 3.13 -2.05
N LYS A 5 22.77 4.04 -2.04
CA LYS A 5 22.10 4.45 -0.80
C LYS A 5 21.21 3.30 -0.31
N PHE A 6 21.69 2.55 0.66
CA PHE A 6 20.81 1.68 1.45
C PHE A 6 20.16 2.53 2.55
N GLU A 7 18.94 2.99 2.26
CA GLU A 7 18.21 3.99 3.05
C GLU A 7 19.00 5.29 3.26
N ASN A 8 19.71 5.42 4.39
CA ASN A 8 20.46 6.60 4.83
C ASN A 8 21.93 6.31 5.19
N PHE A 9 22.42 5.09 4.91
CA PHE A 9 23.77 4.66 5.31
C PHE A 9 24.70 4.60 4.09
N GLU A 10 25.88 5.20 4.25
CA GLU A 10 26.97 5.10 3.29
C GLU A 10 27.76 3.82 3.58
N VAL A 11 27.61 2.83 2.70
CA VAL A 11 28.40 1.59 2.73
C VAL A 11 29.37 1.64 1.56
N ASP A 12 30.63 1.28 1.79
CA ASP A 12 31.61 1.24 0.71
C ASP A 12 31.25 0.14 -0.29
N THR A 13 31.26 0.49 -1.56
CA THR A 13 31.03 -0.42 -2.68
C THR A 13 32.37 -0.81 -3.31
N LEU A 14 32.57 -2.12 -3.44
CA LEU A 14 33.82 -2.72 -3.91
C LEU A 14 33.55 -3.59 -5.15
N ASN A 15 34.61 -3.86 -5.92
CA ASN A 15 34.68 -4.97 -6.85
C ASN A 15 35.01 -6.27 -6.09
N GLU A 16 34.92 -7.42 -6.76
CA GLU A 16 35.24 -8.74 -6.19
C GLU A 16 36.68 -8.84 -5.66
N ASP A 17 37.62 -8.10 -6.27
CA ASP A 17 39.02 -8.04 -5.86
C ASP A 17 39.28 -7.11 -4.66
N GLY A 18 38.25 -6.37 -4.20
CA GLY A 18 38.36 -5.39 -3.12
C GLY A 18 38.81 -3.99 -3.57
N SER A 19 38.94 -3.73 -4.88
CA SER A 19 39.11 -2.38 -5.40
C SER A 19 37.80 -1.57 -5.34
N LEU A 20 37.88 -0.25 -5.45
CA LEU A 20 36.69 0.61 -5.44
C LEU A 20 35.80 0.30 -6.64
N TRP A 21 34.50 0.12 -6.41
CA TRP A 21 33.55 -0.21 -7.47
C TRP A 21 33.44 0.93 -8.49
N ASP A 22 33.53 0.58 -9.77
CA ASP A 22 33.50 1.53 -10.89
C ASP A 22 32.12 1.65 -11.55
N GLY A 23 31.13 0.90 -11.04
CA GLY A 23 29.78 0.84 -11.61
C GLY A 23 29.58 -0.28 -12.63
N SER A 24 30.62 -1.08 -12.90
CA SER A 24 30.55 -2.24 -13.79
C SER A 24 30.52 -3.55 -12.98
N GLY A 25 29.72 -4.52 -13.43
CA GLY A 25 29.55 -5.79 -12.73
C GLY A 25 28.83 -5.69 -11.38
N ASP A 26 28.94 -6.75 -10.59
CA ASP A 26 28.29 -6.85 -9.28
C ASP A 26 29.01 -5.98 -8.24
N ALA A 27 28.23 -5.23 -7.45
CA ALA A 27 28.74 -4.52 -6.29
C ALA A 27 28.97 -5.47 -5.10
N TRP A 28 30.10 -5.28 -4.43
CA TRP A 28 30.49 -6.02 -3.23
C TRP A 28 30.53 -5.11 -2.00
N PHE A 29 30.26 -5.71 -0.85
CA PHE A 29 30.03 -4.99 0.41
C PHE A 29 30.77 -5.66 1.56
N ILE A 30 31.18 -4.85 2.53
CA ILE A 30 31.80 -5.33 3.76
C ILE A 30 30.69 -5.65 4.79
N PRO A 31 30.53 -6.91 5.25
CA PRO A 31 29.46 -7.31 6.19
C PRO A 31 29.46 -6.52 7.51
N LYS A 32 30.65 -6.10 7.96
CA LYS A 32 30.80 -5.23 9.14
C LYS A 32 30.06 -3.90 8.95
N GLN A 33 30.22 -3.25 7.79
CA GLN A 33 29.60 -1.96 7.50
C GLN A 33 28.08 -2.10 7.35
N ILE A 34 27.62 -3.21 6.78
CA ILE A 34 26.18 -3.53 6.75
C ILE A 34 25.63 -3.66 8.18
N ALA A 35 26.33 -4.35 9.07
CA ALA A 35 25.93 -4.45 10.47
C ALA A 35 25.98 -3.09 11.21
N GLU A 36 26.93 -2.21 10.86
CA GLU A 36 26.99 -0.82 11.36
C GLU A 36 25.77 -0.02 10.93
N ALA A 37 25.42 -0.10 9.64
CA ALA A 37 24.21 0.52 9.09
C ALA A 37 22.96 0.06 9.85
N LEU A 38 22.86 -1.25 10.09
CA LEU A 38 21.77 -1.85 10.86
C LEU A 38 21.79 -1.56 12.37
N SER A 39 22.71 -0.70 12.83
CA SER A 39 22.88 -0.27 14.23
C SER A 39 23.20 -1.43 15.19
N ALA A 40 23.98 -2.41 14.73
CA ALA A 40 24.47 -3.49 15.58
C ALA A 40 25.41 -2.97 16.67
N SER A 41 25.23 -3.40 17.92
CA SER A 41 26.09 -2.99 19.05
C SER A 41 27.56 -3.40 18.86
N ASN A 42 27.81 -4.59 18.29
CA ASN A 42 29.14 -5.02 17.89
C ASN A 42 29.09 -5.53 16.44
N PRO A 43 29.27 -4.64 15.45
CA PRO A 43 29.05 -4.94 14.05
C PRO A 43 29.90 -6.07 13.50
N ARG A 44 31.21 -6.07 13.82
CA ARG A 44 32.14 -7.10 13.37
C ARG A 44 31.75 -8.48 13.91
N LYS A 45 31.49 -8.56 15.23
CA LYS A 45 31.07 -9.83 15.85
C LYS A 45 29.74 -10.31 15.28
N TYR A 46 28.78 -9.40 15.16
CA TYR A 46 27.44 -9.70 14.65
C TYR A 46 27.51 -10.25 13.22
N ALA A 47 28.23 -9.57 12.32
CA ALA A 47 28.35 -9.97 10.93
C ALA A 47 29.02 -11.35 10.79
N ASN A 48 30.13 -11.57 11.49
CA ASN A 48 30.83 -12.85 11.48
C ASN A 48 29.96 -13.99 12.02
N GLU A 49 29.23 -13.75 13.11
CA GLU A 49 28.36 -14.75 13.71
C GLU A 49 27.17 -15.09 12.81
N LEU A 50 26.59 -14.09 12.15
CA LEU A 50 25.46 -14.25 11.24
C LEU A 50 25.85 -15.07 10.01
N ILE A 51 26.97 -14.72 9.36
CA ILE A 51 27.48 -15.47 8.21
C ILE A 51 27.82 -16.90 8.63
N ARG A 52 28.53 -17.09 9.75
CA ARG A 52 28.90 -18.43 10.25
C ARG A 52 27.68 -19.31 10.53
N LYS A 53 26.62 -18.75 11.11
CA LYS A 53 25.36 -19.47 11.40
C LYS A 53 24.57 -19.84 10.14
N ASN A 54 24.81 -19.15 9.03
CA ASN A 54 24.06 -19.30 7.78
C ASN A 54 24.98 -19.63 6.60
N PHE A 55 26.12 -20.29 6.84
CA PHE A 55 27.20 -20.45 5.86
C PHE A 55 26.72 -20.97 4.50
N GLU A 56 25.88 -22.02 4.49
CA GLU A 56 25.31 -22.60 3.26
C GLU A 56 24.53 -21.58 2.41
N ARG A 57 23.92 -20.56 3.05
CA ARG A 57 23.19 -19.53 2.32
C ARG A 57 24.12 -18.53 1.62
N PHE A 58 25.38 -18.42 2.04
CA PHE A 58 26.35 -17.47 1.49
C PHE A 58 27.30 -18.10 0.46
N GLU A 59 27.16 -19.39 0.18
CA GLU A 59 27.99 -20.09 -0.80
C GLU A 59 27.84 -19.45 -2.19
N GLY A 60 28.95 -19.09 -2.83
CA GLY A 60 28.97 -18.37 -4.12
C GLY A 60 28.65 -16.88 -4.04
N PHE A 61 28.36 -16.34 -2.86
CA PHE A 61 28.02 -14.92 -2.65
C PHE A 61 28.97 -14.21 -1.67
N SER A 62 30.02 -14.89 -1.22
CA SER A 62 31.03 -14.37 -0.31
C SER A 62 32.43 -14.76 -0.79
N VAL A 63 33.36 -13.80 -0.81
CA VAL A 63 34.78 -14.05 -1.10
C VAL A 63 35.66 -13.40 -0.04
N GLY A 64 36.85 -13.98 0.17
CA GLY A 64 37.88 -13.36 1.00
C GLY A 64 38.78 -12.49 0.14
N CYS A 65 38.96 -11.22 0.51
CA CYS A 65 39.86 -10.29 -0.17
C CYS A 65 40.78 -9.57 0.83
N LYS A 66 41.90 -9.05 0.34
CA LYS A 66 42.85 -8.26 1.14
C LYS A 66 42.51 -6.79 1.01
N LEU A 67 41.84 -6.25 2.02
CA LEU A 67 41.52 -4.82 2.07
C LEU A 67 42.60 -4.05 2.80
N ARG A 68 43.03 -2.93 2.20
CA ARG A 68 43.97 -2.01 2.82
C ARG A 68 43.21 -1.04 3.71
N SER A 69 43.57 -1.02 4.99
CA SER A 69 43.00 -0.11 5.98
C SER A 69 43.72 1.24 5.98
N THR A 70 43.14 2.24 6.65
CA THR A 70 43.66 3.62 6.76
C THR A 70 45.04 3.68 7.42
N ASP A 71 45.38 2.68 8.23
CA ASP A 71 46.69 2.50 8.86
C ASP A 71 47.75 1.91 7.90
N GLY A 72 47.41 1.74 6.62
CA GLY A 72 48.30 1.27 5.57
C GLY A 72 48.51 -0.24 5.54
N LYS A 73 47.94 -0.98 6.50
CA LYS A 73 48.03 -2.44 6.61
C LYS A 73 46.93 -3.14 5.81
N SER A 74 47.22 -4.34 5.33
CA SER A 74 46.25 -5.18 4.63
C SER A 74 45.66 -6.23 5.57
N TYR A 75 44.34 -6.38 5.55
CA TYR A 75 43.59 -7.33 6.35
C TYR A 75 42.79 -8.27 5.45
N ASP A 76 42.84 -9.57 5.75
CA ASP A 76 41.93 -10.54 5.13
C ASP A 76 40.51 -10.27 5.65
N THR A 77 39.64 -9.87 4.72
CA THR A 77 38.26 -9.47 4.99
C THR A 77 37.33 -10.23 4.05
N ASN A 78 36.25 -10.78 4.60
CA ASN A 78 35.20 -11.35 3.76
C ASN A 78 34.29 -10.23 3.27
N ILE A 79 34.04 -10.22 1.97
CA ILE A 79 33.08 -9.34 1.31
C ILE A 79 31.95 -10.19 0.71
N ILE A 80 30.79 -9.59 0.54
CA ILE A 80 29.60 -10.24 -0.01
C ILE A 80 29.03 -9.42 -1.17
N ASN A 81 28.52 -10.06 -2.21
CA ASN A 81 27.85 -9.35 -3.32
C ASN A 81 26.40 -8.99 -2.95
N GLU A 82 25.64 -8.44 -3.90
CA GLU A 82 24.24 -8.05 -3.70
C GLU A 82 23.35 -9.21 -3.22
N ASN A 83 23.52 -10.41 -3.78
CA ASN A 83 22.78 -11.60 -3.32
C ASN A 83 23.11 -11.91 -1.85
N GLY A 84 24.40 -11.86 -1.49
CA GLY A 84 24.85 -12.02 -0.12
C GLY A 84 24.30 -10.94 0.83
N LEU A 85 24.20 -9.69 0.38
CA LEU A 85 23.57 -8.61 1.13
C LEU A 85 22.09 -8.91 1.43
N TYR A 86 21.33 -9.37 0.44
CA TYR A 86 19.94 -9.76 0.67
C TYR A 86 19.82 -10.91 1.66
N ILE A 87 20.67 -11.93 1.54
CA ILE A 87 20.72 -13.04 2.51
C ILE A 87 21.06 -12.54 3.91
N PHE A 88 22.00 -11.61 4.04
CA PHE A 88 22.36 -10.97 5.30
C PHE A 88 21.16 -10.27 5.95
N LEU A 89 20.44 -9.45 5.17
CA LEU A 89 19.26 -8.73 5.61
C LEU A 89 18.11 -9.68 5.99
N MET A 90 17.92 -10.77 5.26
CA MET A 90 16.89 -11.77 5.53
C MET A 90 17.21 -12.65 6.75
N ALA A 91 18.50 -12.85 7.06
CA ALA A 91 18.94 -13.62 8.23
C ALA A 91 19.11 -12.76 9.50
N SER A 92 19.16 -11.44 9.36
CA SER A 92 19.36 -10.51 10.48
C SER A 92 18.09 -10.30 11.30
N ASN A 93 18.27 -10.27 12.63
CA ASN A 93 17.22 -9.94 13.61
C ASN A 93 17.29 -8.49 14.09
N LEU A 94 18.06 -7.62 13.44
CA LEU A 94 18.14 -6.20 13.81
C LEU A 94 16.85 -5.47 13.40
N PRO A 95 16.39 -4.45 14.15
CA PRO A 95 15.11 -3.79 13.89
C PRO A 95 14.96 -3.26 12.45
N GLN A 96 16.03 -2.70 11.88
CA GLN A 96 16.03 -2.19 10.51
C GLN A 96 15.93 -3.32 9.48
N ALA A 97 16.61 -4.44 9.70
CA ALA A 97 16.48 -5.63 8.85
C ALA A 97 15.06 -6.22 8.89
N ILE A 98 14.42 -6.23 10.07
CA ILE A 98 13.02 -6.65 10.22
C ILE A 98 12.08 -5.71 9.46
N SER A 99 12.33 -4.40 9.49
CA SER A 99 11.58 -3.41 8.71
C SER A 99 11.69 -3.70 7.21
N PHE A 100 12.92 -3.90 6.72
CA PHE A 100 13.17 -4.28 5.33
C PHE A 100 12.45 -5.57 4.93
N GLN A 101 12.53 -6.63 5.75
CA GLN A 101 11.83 -7.90 5.50
C GLN A 101 10.31 -7.71 5.35
N ARG A 102 9.70 -6.85 6.18
CA ARG A 102 8.27 -6.51 6.07
C ARG A 102 7.97 -5.78 4.76
N GLN A 103 8.78 -4.78 4.43
CA GLN A 103 8.63 -4.03 3.18
C GLN A 103 8.73 -4.93 1.94
N VAL A 104 9.73 -5.82 1.91
CA VAL A 104 9.89 -6.80 0.83
C VAL A 104 8.69 -7.75 0.75
N SER A 105 8.17 -8.24 1.89
CA SER A 105 6.98 -9.10 1.92
C SER A 105 5.75 -8.39 1.33
N GLU A 106 5.53 -7.13 1.70
CA GLU A 106 4.45 -6.32 1.12
C GLU A 106 4.67 -6.04 -0.36
N MET A 107 5.91 -5.78 -0.78
CA MET A 107 6.27 -5.55 -2.16
C MET A 107 5.98 -6.78 -3.02
N ILE A 108 6.41 -7.97 -2.61
CA ILE A 108 6.12 -9.24 -3.31
C ILE A 108 4.61 -9.45 -3.44
N LYS A 109 3.85 -9.15 -2.38
CA LYS A 109 2.38 -9.23 -2.42
C LYS A 109 1.77 -8.20 -3.38
N LYS A 110 2.34 -7.00 -3.51
CA LYS A 110 1.91 -5.98 -4.47
C LYS A 110 2.23 -6.39 -5.91
N ILE A 111 3.43 -6.93 -6.16
CA ILE A 111 3.84 -7.49 -7.46
C ILE A 111 2.87 -8.60 -7.88
N ARG A 112 2.57 -9.57 -7.00
CA ARG A 112 1.60 -10.65 -7.27
C ARG A 112 0.17 -10.14 -7.57
N LYS A 113 -0.17 -8.93 -7.13
CA LYS A 113 -1.49 -8.31 -7.35
C LYS A 113 -1.47 -7.32 -8.52
N ASP A 114 -0.41 -7.31 -9.32
CA ASP A 114 -0.18 -6.38 -10.43
C ASP A 114 -0.29 -4.89 -10.02
N LYS A 115 -0.14 -4.60 -8.73
CA LYS A 115 -0.17 -3.22 -8.18
C LYS A 115 1.16 -2.50 -8.35
N ILE A 116 2.20 -3.24 -8.71
CA ILE A 116 3.50 -2.72 -9.12
C ILE A 116 3.72 -3.28 -10.52
N GLN A 117 3.69 -2.42 -11.52
CA GLN A 117 4.13 -2.78 -12.86
C GLN A 117 5.65 -2.88 -12.81
N VAL A 118 6.17 -4.11 -12.72
CA VAL A 118 7.58 -4.36 -12.95
C VAL A 118 7.78 -4.19 -14.45
N PHE A 119 8.43 -3.11 -14.87
CA PHE A 119 8.80 -2.91 -16.27
C PHE A 119 9.60 -4.14 -16.72
N LYS A 120 9.02 -4.91 -17.65
CA LYS A 120 9.55 -6.21 -18.07
C LYS A 120 10.87 -6.10 -18.84
N SER A 121 11.23 -4.90 -19.27
CA SER A 121 12.52 -4.60 -19.86
C SER A 121 12.80 -3.11 -19.74
N ILE A 122 14.06 -2.77 -19.43
CA ILE A 122 14.62 -1.52 -19.92
C ILE A 122 14.70 -1.73 -21.44
N PRO A 123 14.04 -0.91 -22.25
CA PRO A 123 14.08 -1.08 -23.70
C PRO A 123 15.54 -1.04 -24.15
N GLN A 124 16.00 -2.08 -24.86
CA GLN A 124 17.42 -2.19 -25.22
C GLN A 124 17.80 -1.24 -26.36
N ASN A 125 16.78 -0.67 -27.03
CA ASN A 125 16.95 0.31 -28.09
C ASN A 125 15.81 1.35 -28.07
N TYR A 126 16.04 2.49 -28.73
CA TYR A 126 15.08 3.60 -28.83
C TYR A 126 13.72 3.20 -29.40
N LYS A 127 13.68 2.22 -30.32
CA LYS A 127 12.44 1.78 -30.97
C LYS A 127 11.50 1.06 -30.00
N GLU A 128 12.04 0.18 -29.17
CA GLU A 128 11.30 -0.49 -28.10
C GLU A 128 10.86 0.49 -27.01
N ALA A 129 11.68 1.51 -26.71
CA ALA A 129 11.33 2.54 -25.73
C ALA A 129 10.11 3.35 -26.18
N VAL A 130 10.13 3.78 -27.44
CA VAL A 130 9.02 4.53 -28.03
C VAL A 130 7.75 3.68 -28.10
N ALA A 131 7.86 2.40 -28.45
CA ALA A 131 6.70 1.50 -28.50
C ALA A 131 6.07 1.28 -27.11
N ALA A 132 6.89 1.09 -26.07
CA ALA A 132 6.41 0.95 -24.70
C ALA A 132 5.76 2.25 -24.18
N LEU A 133 6.37 3.40 -24.47
CA LEU A 133 5.83 4.72 -24.13
C LEU A 133 4.51 5.00 -24.83
N LEU A 134 4.39 4.65 -26.12
CA LEU A 134 3.15 4.78 -26.88
C LEU A 134 2.02 3.96 -26.27
N GLY A 135 2.28 2.69 -25.91
CA GLY A 135 1.29 1.86 -25.24
C GLY A 135 0.81 2.46 -23.90
N GLN A 136 1.73 3.03 -23.12
CA GLN A 136 1.38 3.70 -21.86
C GLN A 136 0.63 5.01 -22.06
N LEU A 137 0.95 5.78 -23.10
CA LEU A 137 0.22 6.99 -23.44
C LEU A 137 -1.19 6.64 -23.88
N GLU A 138 -1.37 5.64 -24.74
CA GLU A 138 -2.70 5.18 -25.18
C GLU A 138 -3.56 4.68 -24.01
N GLU A 139 -2.96 3.97 -23.05
CA GLU A 139 -3.67 3.53 -21.84
C GLU A 139 -4.04 4.72 -20.94
N ASN A 140 -3.12 5.68 -20.76
CA ASN A 140 -3.41 6.90 -20.01
C ASN A 140 -4.49 7.75 -20.67
N ASP A 141 -4.46 7.88 -21.99
CA ASP A 141 -5.44 8.66 -22.75
C ASP A 141 -6.84 8.03 -22.60
N LYS A 142 -6.95 6.70 -22.71
CA LYS A 142 -8.21 5.98 -22.44
C LYS A 142 -8.71 6.21 -21.01
N LEU A 143 -7.84 6.12 -20.01
CA LEU A 143 -8.22 6.38 -18.62
C LEU A 143 -8.63 7.84 -18.40
N GLN A 144 -7.98 8.79 -19.07
CA GLN A 144 -8.35 10.21 -19.02
C GLN A 144 -9.70 10.46 -19.68
N GLU A 145 -9.98 9.84 -20.82
CA GLU A 145 -11.28 9.87 -21.49
C GLU A 145 -12.38 9.32 -20.57
N GLU A 146 -12.16 8.15 -19.95
CA GLU A 146 -13.10 7.58 -18.98
C GLU A 146 -13.35 8.52 -17.79
N ILE A 147 -12.30 9.14 -17.25
CA ILE A 147 -12.43 10.13 -16.17
C ILE A 147 -13.24 11.33 -16.65
N GLN A 148 -13.00 11.82 -17.87
CA GLN A 148 -13.69 12.97 -18.43
C GLN A 148 -15.18 12.67 -18.69
N GLU A 149 -15.51 11.46 -19.12
CA GLU A 149 -16.89 10.98 -19.27
C GLU A 149 -17.59 10.80 -17.92
N GLN A 150 -16.87 10.34 -16.89
CA GLN A 150 -17.42 10.15 -15.54
C GLN A 150 -17.54 11.46 -14.76
N LYS A 151 -16.70 12.45 -15.04
CA LYS A 151 -16.68 13.77 -14.38
C LYS A 151 -18.07 14.43 -14.31
N PRO A 152 -18.87 14.56 -15.39
CA PRO A 152 -20.20 15.13 -15.29
C PRO A 152 -21.15 14.28 -14.44
N LYS A 153 -21.06 12.95 -14.49
CA LYS A 153 -21.87 12.04 -13.66
C LYS A 153 -21.57 12.23 -12.17
N VAL A 154 -20.29 12.35 -11.83
CA VAL A 154 -19.80 12.60 -10.46
C VAL A 154 -20.20 14.01 -9.99
N GLN A 155 -20.09 15.02 -10.84
CA GLN A 155 -20.52 16.39 -10.50
C GLN A 155 -22.03 16.48 -10.27
N ILE A 156 -22.84 15.82 -11.10
CA ILE A 156 -24.29 15.73 -10.90
C ILE A 156 -24.58 15.01 -9.59
N TYR A 157 -23.88 13.91 -9.30
CA TYR A 157 -24.02 13.18 -8.04
C TYR A 157 -23.70 14.05 -6.82
N HIS A 158 -22.59 14.81 -6.84
CA HIS A 158 -22.26 15.74 -5.77
C HIS A 158 -23.29 16.87 -5.63
N ARG A 159 -23.76 17.45 -6.74
CA ARG A 159 -24.81 18.47 -6.71
C ARG A 159 -26.14 17.93 -6.17
N MET A 160 -26.48 16.68 -6.46
CA MET A 160 -27.63 15.98 -5.87
C MET A 160 -27.43 15.70 -4.38
N ILE A 161 -26.19 15.47 -3.94
CA ILE A 161 -25.86 15.31 -2.52
C ILE A 161 -25.94 16.64 -1.76
N ASP A 162 -25.56 17.74 -2.39
CA ASP A 162 -25.55 19.06 -1.75
C ASP A 162 -26.94 19.71 -1.75
N ALA A 163 -27.86 19.27 -2.62
CA ALA A 163 -29.26 19.69 -2.57
C ALA A 163 -29.92 19.14 -1.30
N GLU A 164 -30.59 20.01 -0.53
CA GLU A 164 -31.37 19.63 0.66
C GLU A 164 -32.61 18.79 0.28
N SER A 165 -32.40 17.52 -0.04
CA SER A 165 -33.47 16.55 -0.32
C SER A 165 -33.47 15.48 0.77
N ASN A 166 -34.36 15.67 1.76
CA ASN A 166 -34.59 14.69 2.81
C ASN A 166 -35.64 13.67 2.36
N GLN A 167 -35.25 12.41 2.20
CA GLN A 167 -36.13 11.34 1.73
C GLN A 167 -36.56 10.41 2.86
N THR A 168 -37.77 9.88 2.77
CA THR A 168 -38.25 8.87 3.71
C THR A 168 -37.56 7.52 3.44
N PHE A 169 -37.45 6.67 4.47
CA PHE A 169 -36.98 5.29 4.27
C PHE A 169 -37.79 4.49 3.24
N ASN A 170 -39.05 4.87 2.98
CA ASN A 170 -39.86 4.21 1.97
C ASN A 170 -39.41 4.56 0.55
N GLU A 171 -39.10 5.83 0.29
CA GLU A 171 -38.58 6.31 -0.99
C GLU A 171 -37.20 5.72 -1.27
N VAL A 172 -36.30 5.76 -0.28
CA VAL A 172 -34.96 5.19 -0.40
C VAL A 172 -34.99 3.69 -0.64
N ALA A 173 -35.85 2.95 0.08
CA ALA A 173 -36.00 1.51 -0.12
C ALA A 173 -36.49 1.16 -1.54
N LYS A 174 -37.45 1.93 -2.08
CA LYS A 174 -37.94 1.78 -3.46
C LYS A 174 -36.83 2.05 -4.47
N SER A 175 -36.06 3.13 -4.30
CA SER A 175 -34.94 3.49 -5.18
C SER A 175 -33.87 2.39 -5.22
N LEU A 176 -33.52 1.82 -4.06
CA LEU A 176 -32.53 0.74 -3.96
C LEU A 176 -33.07 -0.66 -4.33
N LYS A 177 -34.37 -0.77 -4.66
CA LYS A 177 -35.08 -2.03 -4.90
C LYS A 177 -34.89 -3.03 -3.75
N ILE A 178 -35.09 -2.58 -2.51
CA ILE A 178 -35.01 -3.40 -1.29
C ILE A 178 -36.31 -3.22 -0.51
N GLY A 179 -36.82 -4.30 0.11
CA GLY A 179 -37.99 -4.18 0.99
C GLY A 179 -37.69 -3.28 2.20
N ARG A 180 -38.53 -2.27 2.45
CA ARG A 180 -38.39 -1.30 3.55
C ARG A 180 -38.07 -1.95 4.90
N ASN A 181 -38.79 -3.00 5.27
CA ASN A 181 -38.59 -3.67 6.57
C ASN A 181 -37.25 -4.41 6.64
N LYS A 182 -36.80 -4.99 5.53
CA LYS A 182 -35.48 -5.63 5.42
C LYS A 182 -34.36 -4.60 5.56
N MET A 183 -34.50 -3.46 4.89
CA MET A 183 -33.57 -2.34 5.00
C MET A 183 -33.47 -1.85 6.45
N LEU A 184 -34.61 -1.54 7.09
CA LEU A 184 -34.63 -1.08 8.48
C LEU A 184 -34.04 -2.12 9.45
N LYS A 185 -34.27 -3.42 9.22
CA LYS A 185 -33.63 -4.49 10.01
C LYS A 185 -32.11 -4.42 9.90
N ILE A 186 -31.57 -4.38 8.68
CA ILE A 186 -30.11 -4.30 8.45
C ILE A 186 -29.52 -3.02 9.08
N LEU A 187 -30.24 -1.90 9.01
CA LEU A 187 -29.80 -0.65 9.64
C LEU A 187 -29.78 -0.73 11.16
N ARG A 188 -30.71 -1.46 11.79
CA ARG A 188 -30.66 -1.71 13.24
C ARG A 188 -29.54 -2.68 13.61
N ASP A 189 -29.40 -3.77 12.86
CA ASP A 189 -28.35 -4.78 13.10
C ASP A 189 -26.95 -4.16 12.99
N LYS A 190 -26.74 -3.26 12.03
CA LYS A 190 -25.48 -2.51 11.85
C LYS A 190 -25.36 -1.26 12.73
N LYS A 191 -26.27 -1.05 13.68
CA LYS A 191 -26.30 0.09 14.62
C LYS A 191 -26.31 1.47 13.94
N PHE A 192 -26.95 1.60 12.77
CA PHE A 192 -27.32 2.91 12.20
C PHE A 192 -28.57 3.48 12.86
N LEU A 193 -29.53 2.60 13.15
CA LEU A 193 -30.78 2.92 13.83
C LEU A 193 -30.90 2.15 15.15
N MET A 194 -31.59 2.74 16.11
CA MET A 194 -32.03 2.11 17.34
C MET A 194 -33.29 1.26 17.09
N TRP A 195 -33.73 0.51 18.12
CA TRP A 195 -34.90 -0.38 18.05
C TRP A 195 -36.19 0.35 17.60
N ASN A 196 -36.33 1.63 17.93
CA ASN A 196 -37.46 2.49 17.59
C ASN A 196 -37.30 3.23 16.23
N ASN A 197 -36.29 2.87 15.43
CA ASN A 197 -35.94 3.50 14.14
C ASN A 197 -35.46 4.96 14.22
N LEU A 198 -35.11 5.45 15.41
CA LEU A 198 -34.35 6.68 15.54
C LEU A 198 -32.85 6.42 15.27
N PRO A 199 -32.13 7.34 14.61
CA PRO A 199 -30.69 7.20 14.40
C PRO A 199 -29.91 7.31 15.70
N TYR A 200 -28.75 6.65 15.76
CA TYR A 200 -27.78 6.97 16.80
C TYR A 200 -27.23 8.39 16.60
N GLN A 201 -26.91 9.06 17.71
CA GLN A 201 -26.44 10.46 17.75
C GLN A 201 -25.33 10.76 16.73
N LYS A 202 -24.34 9.87 16.60
CA LYS A 202 -23.24 10.03 15.64
C LYS A 202 -23.69 10.21 14.19
N TYR A 203 -24.84 9.65 13.78
CA TYR A 203 -25.37 9.77 12.43
C TYR A 203 -26.26 11.00 12.22
N LEU A 204 -26.72 11.63 13.31
CA LEU A 204 -27.33 12.96 13.28
C LEU A 204 -26.23 14.01 13.15
N GLU A 205 -25.17 13.92 13.96
CA GLU A 205 -24.03 14.85 13.95
C GLU A 205 -23.26 14.84 12.62
N SER A 206 -23.16 13.67 11.99
CA SER A 206 -22.55 13.55 10.65
C SER A 206 -23.53 13.83 9.50
N ASN A 207 -24.74 14.33 9.82
CA ASN A 207 -25.78 14.72 8.88
C ASN A 207 -26.16 13.61 7.88
N HIS A 208 -26.20 12.34 8.30
CA HIS A 208 -26.68 11.22 7.49
C HIS A 208 -28.19 11.03 7.61
N PHE A 209 -28.75 11.35 8.78
CA PHE A 209 -30.18 11.30 9.01
C PHE A 209 -30.65 12.60 9.64
N PHE A 210 -31.89 12.95 9.36
CA PHE A 210 -32.57 14.11 9.93
C PHE A 210 -33.88 13.63 10.57
N VAL A 211 -34.18 14.05 11.80
CA VAL A 211 -35.41 13.66 12.50
C VAL A 211 -36.32 14.87 12.57
N ARG A 212 -37.56 14.72 12.10
CA ARG A 212 -38.62 15.73 12.23
C ARG A 212 -39.81 15.19 12.99
N GLU A 213 -40.58 16.08 13.59
CA GLU A 213 -41.88 15.75 14.16
C GLU A 213 -42.97 15.87 13.11
N VAL A 214 -43.93 14.94 13.15
CA VAL A 214 -45.07 14.87 12.25
C VAL A 214 -46.31 14.59 13.08
N THR A 215 -47.30 15.47 12.99
CA THR A 215 -48.60 15.26 13.64
C THR A 215 -49.52 14.48 12.71
N LYS A 216 -50.06 13.35 13.17
CA LYS A 216 -51.06 12.56 12.46
C LYS A 216 -52.20 12.23 13.40
N ASN A 217 -53.43 12.57 13.01
CA ASN A 217 -54.64 12.38 13.80
C ASN A 217 -54.53 12.95 15.23
N GLY A 218 -53.96 14.16 15.36
CA GLY A 218 -53.79 14.84 16.66
C GLY A 218 -52.70 14.27 17.57
N LYS A 219 -51.93 13.28 17.11
CA LYS A 219 -50.79 12.72 17.85
C LYS A 219 -49.47 13.04 17.13
N ASN A 220 -48.46 13.43 17.90
CA ASN A 220 -47.12 13.72 17.38
C ASN A 220 -46.29 12.44 17.27
N PHE A 221 -45.62 12.27 16.13
CA PHE A 221 -44.71 11.17 15.85
C PHE A 221 -43.38 11.73 15.36
N THR A 222 -42.28 11.08 15.73
CA THR A 222 -40.97 11.38 15.17
C THR A 222 -40.75 10.57 13.89
N GLN A 223 -40.38 11.24 12.81
CA GLN A 223 -40.03 10.62 11.54
C GLN A 223 -38.57 10.89 11.19
N THR A 224 -37.81 9.81 11.04
CA THR A 224 -36.44 9.84 10.51
C THR A 224 -36.47 9.91 8.98
N LEU A 225 -35.73 10.87 8.44
CA LEU A 225 -35.45 11.07 7.03
C LEU A 225 -33.96 10.80 6.75
N VAL A 226 -33.68 10.39 5.53
CA VAL A 226 -32.36 10.14 4.98
C VAL A 226 -31.94 11.39 4.23
N THR A 227 -30.83 11.99 4.63
CA THR A 227 -30.24 13.11 3.90
C THR A 227 -29.54 12.58 2.65
N ALA A 228 -29.09 13.46 1.79
CA ALA A 228 -28.26 13.08 0.66
C ALA A 228 -26.95 12.35 1.06
N LYS A 229 -26.28 12.77 2.14
CA LYS A 229 -25.12 12.05 2.70
C LYS A 229 -25.52 10.67 3.24
N GLY A 230 -26.69 10.59 3.87
CA GLY A 230 -27.31 9.33 4.25
C GLY A 230 -27.53 8.42 3.05
N LEU A 231 -28.02 8.97 1.93
CA LEU A 231 -28.29 8.21 0.72
C LEU A 231 -27.01 7.64 0.11
N ASP A 232 -25.92 8.39 0.08
CA ASP A 232 -24.60 7.92 -0.34
C ASP A 232 -24.10 6.77 0.56
N LEU A 233 -24.15 6.96 1.87
CA LEU A 233 -23.81 5.93 2.86
C LEU A 233 -24.62 4.64 2.63
N LEU A 234 -25.94 4.76 2.46
CA LEU A 234 -26.83 3.63 2.23
C LEU A 234 -26.59 3.00 0.84
N GLY A 235 -26.32 3.81 -0.18
CA GLY A 235 -25.96 3.37 -1.53
C GLY A 235 -24.74 2.46 -1.49
N ARG A 236 -23.64 2.92 -0.89
CA ARG A 236 -22.43 2.10 -0.70
C ARG A 236 -22.72 0.83 0.09
N LEU A 237 -23.50 0.93 1.17
CA LEU A 237 -23.85 -0.20 2.03
C LEU A 237 -24.60 -1.32 1.28
N PHE A 238 -25.56 -0.94 0.43
CA PHE A 238 -26.49 -1.89 -0.19
C PHE A 238 -26.12 -2.27 -1.62
N ILE A 239 -25.46 -1.39 -2.38
CA ILE A 239 -24.99 -1.68 -3.74
C ILE A 239 -23.74 -2.56 -3.69
N SER A 240 -22.74 -2.22 -2.85
CA SER A 240 -21.55 -3.06 -2.67
C SER A 240 -21.91 -4.46 -2.14
N SER A 241 -22.96 -4.58 -1.32
CA SER A 241 -23.44 -5.89 -0.84
C SER A 241 -24.13 -6.75 -1.91
N LYS A 242 -24.63 -6.15 -3.01
CA LYS A 242 -25.25 -6.88 -4.12
C LYS A 242 -24.22 -7.46 -5.10
N GLU A 243 -23.07 -6.79 -5.27
CA GLU A 243 -21.98 -7.29 -6.13
C GLU A 243 -21.27 -8.49 -5.53
N VAL A 244 -21.15 -8.57 -4.19
CA VAL A 244 -20.52 -9.69 -3.48
C VAL A 244 -21.35 -10.99 -3.55
N ILE A 245 -22.63 -10.93 -3.93
CA ILE A 245 -23.54 -12.11 -3.99
C ILE A 245 -23.67 -12.65 -5.44
N LYS A 246 -23.04 -11.99 -6.42
CA LYS A 246 -23.06 -12.40 -7.84
C LYS A 246 -21.80 -13.13 -8.32
N VAL A 247 -20.95 -13.61 -7.40
CA VAL A 247 -19.81 -14.49 -7.71
C VAL A 247 -20.18 -15.93 -7.38
#